data_AF-A0A920UDR9-F1
#
_entry.id   AF-A0A920UDR9-F1
#
_cell.length_a   1.000
_cell.length_b   1.000
_cell.length_c   1.000
_cell.angle_alpha   90.00
_cell.angle_beta   90.00
_cell.angle_gamma   90.00
#
_symmetry.space_group_name_H-M   'P 1'
#
loop_
_entity.id
_entity.type
_entity.pdbx_description
1 polymer ?
#
loop_
_entity_poly.entity_id
_entity_poly.type
_entity_poly.pdbx_seq_one_letter_code
_entity_poly.pdbx_strand_id
1 'polypeptide(L)' 'MATCYLSDNLTRFLQKQKSEGYWIVGLAEESNQSVSQLVRDKPLILVMGNEGRGIRPLIRKQCDWLVSIAGNPKVSPL' A
#
# COMPACT_ATOMS: atom_id res chain seq x y z
N MET A 1 -0.65 4.64 21.27
CA MET A 1 -1.50 5.62 20.56
C MET A 1 -1.30 5.43 19.08
N ALA A 2 -2.35 5.10 18.32
CA ALA A 2 -2.32 5.18 16.87
C ALA A 2 -2.77 6.59 16.48
N THR A 3 -1.97 7.31 15.72
CA THR A 3 -2.34 8.65 15.23
C THR A 3 -3.04 8.50 13.89
N CYS A 4 -4.29 8.94 13.81
CA CYS A 4 -5.06 8.97 12.57
C CYS A 4 -5.04 10.39 12.01
N TYR A 5 -4.69 10.53 10.73
CA TYR A 5 -4.67 11.83 10.04
C TYR A 5 -5.67 11.81 8.90
N LEU A 6 -6.45 12.87 8.77
CA LEU A 6 -7.33 13.09 7.63
C LEU A 6 -6.57 13.92 6.59
N SER A 7 -6.56 13.44 5.34
CA SER A 7 -6.01 14.17 4.21
C SER A 7 -7.09 14.38 3.16
N ASP A 8 -7.18 15.61 2.67
CA ASP A 8 -7.96 16.02 1.50
C ASP A 8 -7.42 15.40 0.21
N ASN A 9 -6.10 15.23 0.11
CA ASN A 9 -5.42 14.69 -1.06
C ASN A 9 -4.30 13.71 -0.69
N LEU A 10 -4.66 12.43 -0.60
CA LEU A 10 -3.73 11.35 -0.30
C LEU A 10 -2.58 11.24 -1.32
N THR A 11 -2.80 11.55 -2.59
CA THR A 11 -1.74 11.53 -3.62
C THR A 11 -0.62 12.50 -3.26
N ARG A 12 -0.97 13.73 -2.88
CA ARG A 12 0.00 14.76 -2.50
C ARG A 12 0.76 14.38 -1.23
N PHE A 13 0.08 13.78 -0.26
CA PHE A 13 0.72 13.24 0.94
C PHE A 13 1.77 12.18 0.58
N LEU A 14 1.40 11.17 -0.20
CA LEU A 14 2.32 10.09 -0.57
C LEU A 14 3.53 10.60 -1.37
N GLN A 15 3.33 11.56 -2.28
CA GLN A 15 4.43 12.19 -3.02
C GLN A 15 5.43 12.90 -2.09
N LYS A 16 4.92 13.64 -1.10
CA LYS A 16 5.77 14.30 -0.10
C LYS A 16 6.58 13.26 0.69
N GLN A 17 5.92 12.22 1.21
CA GLN A 17 6.60 11.18 1.98
C GLN A 17 7.67 10.45 1.14
N LYS A 18 7.38 10.20 -0.13
CA LYS A 18 8.36 9.63 -1.07
C LYS A 18 9.60 10.52 -1.23
N SER A 19 9.42 11.85 -1.31
CA SER A 19 10.54 12.79 -1.35
C SER A 19 11.36 12.85 -0.05
N GLU A 20 10.76 12.46 1.07
CA GLU A 20 11.41 12.33 2.39
C GLU A 20 12.10 10.97 2.57
N GLY A 21 12.08 10.11 1.55
CA GLY A 21 12.79 8.82 1.53
C GLY A 21 11.95 7.61 1.93
N TYR A 22 10.63 7.76 2.08
CA TYR A 22 9.73 6.65 2.35
C TYR A 22 9.44 5.82 1.09
N TRP A 23 9.23 4.53 1.32
CA TRP A 23 8.73 3.59 0.32
C TRP A 23 7.23 3.45 0.41
N ILE A 24 6.53 3.62 -0.71
CA ILE A 24 5.09 3.45 -0.75
C ILE A 24 4.76 2.04 -1.25
N VAL A 25 4.17 1.21 -0.41
CA VAL A 25 3.84 -0.18 -0.72
C VAL A 25 2.33 -0.33 -0.77
N GLY A 26 1.78 -0.65 -1.94
CA GLY A 26 0.36 -0.89 -2.13
C GLY A 26 0.01 -2.37 -2.00
N LEU A 27 -1.07 -2.68 -1.29
CA LEU A 27 -1.67 -4.01 -1.29
C LEU A 27 -2.61 -4.20 -2.50
N ALA A 28 -2.32 -5.22 -3.29
CA ALA A 28 -3.05 -5.57 -4.50
C ALA A 28 -3.10 -7.10 -4.64
N GLU A 29 -4.30 -7.67 -4.71
CA GLU A 29 -4.49 -9.12 -4.83
C GLU A 29 -3.88 -9.69 -6.11
N GLU A 30 -3.91 -8.91 -7.20
CA GLU A 30 -3.36 -9.30 -8.49
C GLU A 30 -1.83 -9.24 -8.56
N SER A 31 -1.15 -8.84 -7.48
CA SER A 31 0.31 -8.79 -7.48
C SER A 31 0.94 -10.17 -7.31
N ASN A 32 1.91 -10.47 -8.18
CA ASN A 32 2.73 -11.67 -8.08
C ASN A 32 3.85 -11.56 -7.03
N GLN A 33 4.06 -10.38 -6.44
CA GLN A 33 5.07 -10.17 -5.41
C GLN A 33 4.44 -10.34 -4.03
N SER A 34 4.96 -11.29 -3.25
CA SER A 34 4.48 -11.47 -1.88
C SER A 34 5.07 -10.39 -0.97
N VAL A 35 4.27 -9.88 -0.01
CA VAL A 35 4.76 -8.95 1.03
C VAL A 35 5.98 -9.50 1.78
N SER A 36 6.10 -10.82 1.90
CA SER A 36 7.21 -11.50 2.58
C SER A 36 8.54 -11.39 1.82
N GLN A 37 8.50 -11.08 0.53
CA GLN A 37 9.69 -10.93 -0.32
C GLN A 37 10.20 -9.47 -0.35
N LEU A 38 9.48 -8.55 0.29
CA LEU A 38 9.86 -7.14 0.30
C LEU A 38 11.07 -6.93 1.24
N VAL A 39 12.21 -6.57 0.67
CA VAL A 39 13.38 -6.12 1.45
C VAL A 39 13.02 -4.78 2.10
N ARG A 40 13.35 -4.60 3.37
CA ARG A 40 13.00 -3.38 4.13
C ARG A 40 14.26 -2.65 4.54
N ASP A 41 14.82 -1.87 3.62
CA ASP A 41 16.01 -1.03 3.85
C ASP A 41 15.64 0.43 4.15
N LYS A 42 14.36 0.82 3.95
CA LYS A 42 13.83 2.17 4.17
C LYS A 42 12.49 2.16 4.93
N PRO A 43 12.11 3.26 5.58
CA PRO A 43 10.79 3.36 6.20
C PRO A 43 9.68 3.24 5.14
N LEU A 44 8.63 2.48 5.46
CA LEU A 44 7.58 2.13 4.51
C LEU A 44 6.21 2.64 4.94
N ILE A 45 5.41 3.02 3.95
CA ILE A 45 4.01 3.36 4.08
C ILE A 45 3.21 2.28 3.37
N LEU A 46 2.42 1.54 4.14
CA LEU A 46 1.49 0.54 3.61
C LEU A 46 0.18 1.22 3.22
N VAL A 47 -0.21 1.05 1.96
CA VAL A 47 -1.47 1.55 1.43
C VAL A 47 -2.42 0.38 1.25
N MET A 48 -3.54 0.42 1.97
CA MET A 48 -4.67 -0.48 1.78
C MET A 48 -5.78 0.22 1.03
N GLY A 49 -6.33 -0.49 0.04
CA GLY A 49 -7.49 -0.06 -0.70
C GLY A 49 -8.78 -0.31 0.06
N ASN A 50 -9.89 -0.01 -0.61
CA ASN A 50 -11.18 -0.49 -0.16
C ASN A 50 -11.28 -1.98 -0.49
N GLU A 51 -11.58 -2.77 0.53
CA GLU A 51 -12.02 -4.16 0.46
C GLU A 51 -13.01 -4.34 -0.72
N GLY A 52 -12.60 -5.08 -1.76
CA GLY A 52 -13.33 -5.29 -3.01
C GLY A 52 -12.95 -4.40 -4.21
N ARG A 53 -12.81 -3.08 -4.06
CA ARG A 53 -12.38 -2.20 -5.19
C ARG A 53 -10.87 -2.02 -5.30
N GLY A 54 -10.13 -2.44 -4.27
CA GLY A 54 -8.70 -2.27 -4.17
C GLY A 54 -8.29 -0.79 -4.09
N ILE A 55 -7.04 -0.52 -4.49
CA ILE A 55 -6.44 0.80 -4.45
C ILE A 55 -6.88 1.63 -5.65
N ARG A 56 -7.26 2.90 -5.41
CA ARG A 56 -7.59 3.85 -6.50
C ARG A 56 -6.42 3.97 -7.49
N PRO A 57 -6.66 4.03 -8.82
CA PRO A 57 -5.60 4.05 -9.82
C PRO A 57 -4.54 5.15 -9.62
N LEU A 58 -4.93 6.35 -9.16
CA LEU A 58 -4.00 7.45 -8.88
C LEU A 58 -3.04 7.16 -7.73
N ILE A 59 -3.53 6.49 -6.69
CA ILE A 59 -2.74 6.09 -5.52
C ILE A 59 -1.82 4.92 -5.88
N ARG A 60 -2.33 3.97 -6.69
CA ARG A 60 -1.54 2.86 -7.24
C ARG A 60 -0.31 3.35 -8.01
N LYS A 61 -0.43 4.45 -8.76
CA LYS A 61 0.70 5.09 -9.48
C LYS A 61 1.77 5.70 -8.56
N GLN A 62 1.44 6.00 -7.30
CA GLN A 62 2.43 6.50 -6.34
C GLN A 62 3.19 5.38 -5.62
N CYS A 63 2.66 4.15 -5.66
CA CYS A 63 3.28 2.99 -5.04
C CYS A 63 4.58 2.63 -5.77
N ASP A 64 5.64 2.41 -5.01
CA ASP A 64 6.92 1.88 -5.47
C ASP A 64 6.84 0.37 -5.71
N TRP A 65 6.09 -0.32 -4.84
CA TRP A 65 5.77 -1.75 -4.99
C TRP A 65 4.28 -1.98 -4.85
N LEU A 66 3.81 -2.99 -5.58
CA LEU A 66 2.51 -3.60 -5.35
C LEU A 66 2.76 -5.01 -4.86
N VAL A 67 2.20 -5.37 -3.72
CA VAL A 67 2.36 -6.70 -3.13
C VAL A 67 1.02 -7.31 -2.80
N SER A 68 0.97 -8.64 -2.86
CA SER A 68 -0.17 -9.41 -2.37
C SER A 68 0.17 -10.01 -1.00
N ILE A 69 -0.85 -10.13 -0.17
CA ILE A 69 -0.81 -11.01 1.00
C ILE A 69 -1.42 -12.33 0.55
N ALA A 70 -0.74 -13.44 0.86
CA ALA A 70 -1.31 -14.75 0.60
C ALA A 70 -2.56 -14.91 1.48
N GLY A 71 -3.75 -14.81 0.85
CA GLY A 71 -5.01 -15.11 1.50
C GLY A 71 -5.08 -16.59 1.87
N ASN A 72 -5.66 -16.90 3.02
CA ASN A 72 -6.00 -18.29 3.33
C ASN A 72 -7.20 -18.67 2.43
N PRO A 73 -7.13 -19.75 1.62
CA PRO A 73 -8.19 -20.08 0.65
C PRO A 73 -9.56 -20.36 1.26
N LYS A 74 -9.66 -20.51 2.59
CA LYS A 74 -10.93 -20.71 3.32
C LYS A 74 -11.61 -19.42 3.79
N VAL A 75 -10.96 -18.26 3.64
CA VAL A 75 -11.55 -16.96 3.97
C VAL A 75 -11.63 -16.15 2.69
N SER A 76 -12.83 -15.64 2.41
CA SER A 76 -13.01 -14.65 1.37
C SER A 76 -12.02 -13.50 1.61
N PRO A 77 -11.46 -12.92 0.54
CA PRO A 77 -10.67 -11.71 0.69
C PRO A 77 -11.48 -10.65 1.44
N LEU A 78 -10.80 -9.93 2.34
CA LEU A 78 -11.41 -8.90 3.17
C LEU A 78 -12.00 -7.80 2.28
#